data_AF-A0A674DKU6-F1
#
_entry.id   AF-A0A674DKU6-F1
#
_cell.length_a   1.000
_cell.length_b   1.000
_cell.length_c   1.000
_cell.angle_alpha   90.00
_cell.angle_beta   90.00
_cell.angle_gamma   90.00
#
_symmetry.space_group_name_H-M   'P 1'
#
loop_
_entity.id
_entity.type
_entity.pdbx_description
1 polymer ?
#
loop_
_entity_poly.entity_id
_entity_poly.type
_entity_poly.pdbx_seq_one_letter_code
_entity_poly.pdbx_strand_id
1 'polypeptide(L)'
;MMTAKWLFLLLVRISGLVVTSCGVCDMGEDCISVGGTSCCADPCQHYTILNDDWRATNNNANVNGEHCDQSINWQGWYCLFLGNTSVQMPERCVDSYMYGTAFPMWLTDPHPQLLDRVVQRGVCGSWSGDCCSFRQNPIHVKACYGNYYVYKFVPAINSSPLDRPGNGVVRVGAKARASMSLYLNSNYTEPYPAGRVTLPVGSTLHVGVSVEESEAERYVVVLDNYYATESPSPDDLPRFYIIQHRSVTLLISCLVEESGSSLRARFSALLFLYQGDYRDVFLHCSLSLCDQRRSSCSPVCSRRRSRSVSKSIRLKLLTIGPITCNIPYRLWA
;
A
#
# COMPACT_ATOMS: atom_id res chain seq x y z
N MET A 1 2.70 -38.32 -40.41
CA MET A 1 1.62 -38.54 -39.41
C MET A 1 2.23 -38.24 -38.02
N MET A 2 1.57 -37.59 -37.05
CA MET A 2 0.28 -37.91 -36.41
C MET A 2 0.31 -39.32 -35.78
N THR A 3 -0.03 -39.58 -34.52
CA THR A 3 -0.57 -38.79 -33.38
C THR A 3 -0.16 -39.53 -32.09
N ALA A 4 0.36 -38.92 -31.02
CA ALA A 4 -0.27 -38.03 -30.02
C ALA A 4 -1.15 -38.72 -28.94
N LYS A 5 -0.97 -38.25 -27.68
CA LYS A 5 -1.91 -38.19 -26.54
C LYS A 5 -2.16 -39.38 -25.58
N TRP A 6 -1.76 -39.15 -24.31
CA TRP A 6 -2.27 -39.73 -23.04
C TRP A 6 -2.00 -41.24 -22.79
N LEU A 7 -1.94 -41.80 -21.58
CA LEU A 7 -2.38 -41.43 -20.20
C LEU A 7 -1.52 -42.28 -19.20
N PHE A 8 -1.06 -41.92 -17.99
CA PHE A 8 -1.12 -40.72 -17.14
C PHE A 8 0.00 -40.70 -16.05
N LEU A 9 0.08 -39.58 -15.29
CA LEU A 9 0.47 -39.43 -13.86
C LEU A 9 1.59 -40.30 -13.21
N LEU A 10 2.62 -39.60 -12.70
CA LEU A 10 2.78 -39.48 -11.23
C LEU A 10 3.02 -38.01 -10.85
N LEU A 11 2.42 -37.57 -9.75
CA LEU A 11 2.39 -36.17 -9.32
C LEU A 11 3.60 -35.75 -8.48
N VAL A 12 4.19 -34.61 -8.84
CA VAL A 12 4.51 -33.55 -7.86
C VAL A 12 4.07 -32.21 -8.45
N ARG A 13 3.17 -31.50 -7.76
CA ARG A 13 2.91 -30.07 -8.06
C ARG A 13 3.96 -29.23 -7.34
N ILE A 14 4.71 -28.41 -8.08
CA ILE A 14 5.27 -27.15 -7.55
C ILE A 14 4.77 -26.01 -8.45
N SER A 15 3.50 -25.67 -8.26
CA SER A 15 2.86 -24.51 -8.87
C SER A 15 3.03 -23.31 -7.94
N GLY A 16 3.90 -22.35 -8.28
CA GLY A 16 4.10 -21.16 -7.42
C GLY A 16 5.17 -20.15 -7.82
N LEU A 17 6.20 -20.52 -8.60
CA LEU A 17 7.17 -19.51 -9.09
C LEU A 17 6.53 -18.60 -10.15
N VAL A 18 5.99 -17.48 -9.69
CA VAL A 18 5.83 -16.29 -10.53
C VAL A 18 7.22 -15.72 -10.74
N VAL A 19 7.88 -16.16 -11.82
CA VAL A 19 9.07 -15.52 -12.34
C VAL A 19 8.64 -14.13 -12.84
N THR A 20 8.90 -13.10 -12.03
CA THR A 20 9.15 -11.75 -12.56
C THR A 20 10.24 -11.91 -13.64
N SER A 21 10.17 -11.18 -14.77
CA SER A 21 11.14 -11.33 -15.89
C SER A 21 12.61 -11.00 -15.54
N CYS A 22 12.84 -10.74 -14.27
CA CYS A 22 13.95 -10.08 -13.61
C CYS A 22 14.55 -10.96 -12.49
N GLY A 23 13.79 -11.91 -11.94
CA GLY A 23 14.22 -12.73 -10.80
C GLY A 23 14.32 -11.95 -9.48
N VAL A 24 15.30 -12.32 -8.66
CA VAL A 24 15.74 -11.59 -7.46
C VAL A 24 17.01 -10.83 -7.83
N CYS A 25 17.06 -9.54 -7.55
CA CYS A 25 18.20 -8.68 -7.93
C CYS A 25 19.28 -8.60 -6.85
N ASP A 26 20.48 -8.22 -7.27
CA ASP A 26 21.63 -8.12 -6.39
C ASP A 26 21.57 -6.90 -5.46
N MET A 27 22.47 -6.88 -4.48
CA MET A 27 22.40 -5.99 -3.32
C MET A 27 22.59 -4.50 -3.67
N GLY A 28 21.47 -3.81 -3.91
CA GLY A 28 21.44 -2.38 -4.24
C GLY A 28 20.83 -2.06 -5.61
N GLU A 29 20.43 -3.08 -6.37
CA GLU A 29 19.65 -2.96 -7.60
C GLU A 29 18.14 -2.98 -7.33
N ASP A 30 17.35 -2.73 -8.37
CA ASP A 30 15.89 -2.88 -8.37
C ASP A 30 15.40 -3.47 -9.71
N CYS A 31 14.16 -3.97 -9.72
CA CYS A 31 13.51 -4.47 -10.93
C CYS A 31 12.98 -3.29 -11.77
N ILE A 32 13.72 -2.91 -12.81
CA ILE A 32 13.46 -1.71 -13.61
C ILE A 32 13.10 -2.11 -15.05
N SER A 33 12.06 -1.49 -15.62
CA SER A 33 11.67 -1.74 -17.01
C SER A 33 12.48 -0.89 -17.98
N VAL A 34 13.41 -1.52 -18.69
CA VAL A 34 14.28 -0.89 -19.69
C VAL A 34 13.84 -1.34 -21.08
N GLY A 35 13.39 -0.41 -21.91
CA GLY A 35 12.89 -0.71 -23.27
C GLY A 35 11.64 -1.62 -23.31
N GLY A 36 10.90 -1.74 -22.21
CA GLY A 36 9.75 -2.64 -22.06
C GLY A 36 10.09 -4.03 -21.51
N THR A 37 11.37 -4.33 -21.27
CA THR A 37 11.83 -5.56 -20.60
C THR A 37 12.24 -5.21 -19.17
N SER A 38 11.71 -5.90 -18.16
CA SER A 38 12.13 -5.67 -16.77
C SER A 38 13.32 -6.53 -16.40
N CYS A 39 14.43 -5.89 -16.04
CA CYS A 39 15.70 -6.48 -15.64
C CYS A 39 16.22 -5.87 -14.34
N CYS A 40 17.17 -6.55 -13.70
CA CYS A 40 17.87 -6.00 -12.55
C CYS A 40 18.82 -4.91 -13.03
N ALA A 41 18.75 -3.75 -12.39
CA ALA A 41 19.57 -2.61 -12.75
C ALA A 41 19.77 -1.69 -11.55
N ASP A 42 20.91 -0.99 -11.52
CA ASP A 42 21.15 0.03 -10.52
C ASP A 42 20.25 1.25 -10.78
N PRO A 43 19.39 1.67 -9.83
CA PRO A 43 18.57 2.87 -9.98
C PRO A 43 19.38 4.17 -10.09
N CYS A 44 20.65 4.19 -9.67
CA CYS A 44 21.59 5.28 -9.95
C CYS A 44 22.00 5.37 -11.43
N GLN A 45 21.69 4.38 -12.27
CA GLN A 45 21.91 4.43 -13.73
C GLN A 45 20.60 4.49 -14.52
N HIS A 46 19.47 4.10 -13.90
CA HIS A 46 18.15 4.06 -14.53
C HIS A 46 17.10 4.82 -13.72
N TYR A 47 17.18 6.16 -13.79
CA TYR A 47 16.22 7.08 -13.18
C TYR A 47 15.64 8.08 -14.19
N THR A 48 14.50 8.68 -13.84
CA THR A 48 13.90 9.82 -14.54
C THR A 48 14.38 11.12 -13.90
N ILE A 49 14.70 12.15 -14.69
CA ILE A 49 15.00 13.48 -14.16
C ILE A 49 13.69 14.17 -13.78
N LEU A 50 13.60 14.72 -12.56
CA LEU A 50 12.52 15.59 -12.12
C LEU A 50 13.07 17.01 -11.92
N ASN A 51 12.86 17.86 -12.92
CA ASN A 51 13.39 19.22 -13.01
C ASN A 51 12.28 20.29 -13.10
N ASP A 52 11.20 20.09 -12.35
CA ASP A 52 10.12 21.06 -12.17
C ASP A 52 10.63 22.35 -11.49
N ASP A 53 10.79 23.45 -12.23
CA ASP A 53 11.25 24.74 -11.67
C ASP A 53 10.35 25.25 -10.52
N TRP A 54 9.06 24.88 -10.50
CA TRP A 54 8.16 25.24 -9.40
C TRP A 54 8.54 24.62 -8.05
N ARG A 55 9.36 23.57 -8.02
CA ARG A 55 9.89 22.95 -6.78
C ARG A 55 11.09 23.72 -6.21
N ALA A 56 11.54 24.81 -6.85
CA ALA A 56 12.70 25.57 -6.40
C ALA A 56 12.56 26.10 -4.97
N THR A 57 13.66 26.14 -4.24
CA THR A 57 13.67 26.44 -2.79
C THR A 57 13.23 27.87 -2.43
N ASN A 58 13.19 28.76 -3.42
CA ASN A 58 12.73 30.15 -3.33
C ASN A 58 11.28 30.36 -3.79
N ASN A 59 10.59 29.33 -4.33
CA ASN A 59 9.24 29.49 -4.85
C ASN A 59 8.19 29.45 -3.72
N ASN A 60 7.23 30.38 -3.72
CA ASN A 60 6.19 30.49 -2.70
C ASN A 60 4.79 30.38 -3.33
N ALA A 61 4.05 29.33 -2.95
CA ALA A 61 2.73 29.01 -3.50
C ALA A 61 1.68 30.13 -3.30
N ASN A 62 1.79 30.94 -2.25
CA ASN A 62 0.88 32.08 -2.03
C ASN A 62 1.09 33.23 -3.03
N VAL A 63 2.26 33.28 -3.68
CA VAL A 63 2.65 34.36 -4.61
C VAL A 63 2.64 33.86 -6.06
N ASN A 64 3.11 32.63 -6.28
CA ASN A 64 3.35 32.05 -7.60
C ASN A 64 2.27 31.04 -8.04
N GLY A 65 1.38 30.62 -7.14
CA GLY A 65 0.38 29.58 -7.37
C GLY A 65 0.78 28.23 -6.76
N GLU A 66 -0.20 27.42 -6.36
CA GLU A 66 0.02 26.12 -5.75
C GLU A 66 0.09 24.97 -6.76
N HIS A 67 1.04 24.07 -6.56
CA HIS A 67 1.23 22.83 -7.30
C HIS A 67 1.08 21.62 -6.36
N CYS A 68 0.63 20.49 -6.91
CA CYS A 68 0.31 19.29 -6.12
C CYS A 68 0.49 18.00 -6.92
N ASP A 69 1.27 17.07 -6.36
CA ASP A 69 1.63 15.79 -7.01
C ASP A 69 0.59 14.68 -6.84
N GLN A 70 -0.57 14.96 -6.23
CA GLN A 70 -1.63 13.99 -5.92
C GLN A 70 -2.21 13.28 -7.17
N SER A 71 -2.00 13.85 -8.35
CA SER A 71 -2.39 13.28 -9.65
C SER A 71 -1.27 12.51 -10.35
N ILE A 72 -0.02 12.57 -9.88
CA ILE A 72 1.15 11.95 -10.51
C ILE A 72 1.17 10.44 -10.21
N ASN A 73 1.25 9.66 -11.29
CA ASN A 73 1.46 8.22 -11.24
C ASN A 73 2.97 7.92 -11.19
N TRP A 74 3.56 8.05 -10.00
CA TRP A 74 4.98 7.76 -9.75
C TRP A 74 5.34 6.32 -10.14
N GLN A 75 6.31 6.16 -11.05
CA GLN A 75 6.76 4.86 -11.55
C GLN A 75 8.27 4.86 -11.79
N GLY A 76 8.97 3.91 -11.16
CA GLY A 76 10.44 3.85 -11.20
C GLY A 76 11.11 4.83 -10.24
N TRP A 77 12.35 5.19 -10.55
CA TRP A 77 13.20 6.05 -9.74
C TRP A 77 13.35 7.44 -10.34
N TYR A 78 13.55 8.44 -9.48
CA TYR A 78 13.64 9.84 -9.84
C TYR A 78 14.86 10.50 -9.21
N CYS A 79 15.60 11.29 -9.97
CA CYS A 79 16.63 12.20 -9.44
C CYS A 79 16.13 13.64 -9.52
N LEU A 80 16.28 14.40 -8.44
CA LEU A 80 15.79 15.78 -8.34
C LEU A 80 16.83 16.74 -8.92
N PHE A 81 16.38 17.70 -9.73
CA PHE A 81 17.22 18.74 -10.33
C PHE A 81 16.56 20.12 -10.23
N LEU A 82 17.39 21.16 -10.11
CA LEU A 82 16.99 22.56 -10.36
C LEU A 82 17.96 23.12 -11.40
N GLY A 83 17.46 23.43 -12.60
CA GLY A 83 18.31 23.61 -13.78
C GLY A 83 19.20 22.38 -14.00
N ASN A 84 20.51 22.60 -14.15
CA ASN A 84 21.50 21.52 -14.29
C ASN A 84 22.10 21.03 -12.97
N THR A 85 21.64 21.54 -11.82
CA THR A 85 22.18 21.18 -10.50
C THR A 85 21.33 20.06 -9.89
N SER A 86 21.95 18.93 -9.54
CA SER A 86 21.27 17.89 -8.76
C SER A 86 20.97 18.44 -7.36
N VAL A 87 19.75 18.19 -6.88
CA VAL A 87 19.31 18.56 -5.54
C VAL A 87 18.81 17.33 -4.79
N GLN A 88 18.41 17.53 -3.54
CA GLN A 88 17.92 16.48 -2.65
C GLN A 88 16.65 16.96 -1.93
N MET A 89 15.86 16.03 -1.41
CA MET A 89 14.78 16.38 -0.49
C MET A 89 15.34 17.08 0.76
N PRO A 90 14.60 17.99 1.41
CA PRO A 90 15.00 18.54 2.69
C PRO A 90 14.97 17.45 3.79
N GLU A 91 15.97 17.45 4.66
CA GLU A 91 16.03 16.64 5.91
C GLU A 91 15.52 17.43 7.14
N ARG A 92 14.93 18.60 6.90
CA ARG A 92 14.50 19.54 7.93
C ARG A 92 13.12 20.05 7.60
N CYS A 93 12.40 20.44 8.65
CA CYS A 93 11.13 21.13 8.55
C CYS A 93 11.20 22.31 7.59
N VAL A 94 10.16 22.45 6.76
CA VAL A 94 9.98 23.51 5.77
C VAL A 94 8.72 24.29 6.12
N ASP A 95 8.75 25.62 6.08
CA ASP A 95 7.57 26.45 6.30
C ASP A 95 6.50 26.23 5.23
N SER A 96 5.22 26.26 5.63
CA SER A 96 4.09 26.06 4.71
C SER A 96 4.12 27.03 3.53
N TYR A 97 3.57 26.60 2.39
CA TYR A 97 3.59 27.31 1.10
C TYR A 97 4.95 27.46 0.40
N MET A 98 6.05 26.96 0.96
CA MET A 98 7.34 26.94 0.26
C MET A 98 7.42 25.82 -0.78
N TYR A 99 8.36 25.95 -1.71
CA TYR A 99 8.68 24.99 -2.77
C TYR A 99 7.51 24.75 -3.74
N GLY A 100 6.74 25.82 -3.99
CA GLY A 100 5.61 25.84 -4.92
C GLY A 100 4.38 25.03 -4.50
N THR A 101 4.32 24.52 -3.26
CA THR A 101 3.17 23.75 -2.77
C THR A 101 2.71 24.23 -1.40
N ALA A 102 1.40 24.17 -1.12
CA ALA A 102 0.84 24.59 0.17
C ALA A 102 1.41 23.78 1.36
N PHE A 103 1.79 22.52 1.13
CA PHE A 103 2.24 21.58 2.15
C PHE A 103 3.57 20.91 1.75
N PRO A 104 4.73 21.59 1.92
CA PRO A 104 6.02 21.03 1.55
C PRO A 104 6.37 19.78 2.38
N MET A 105 7.10 18.85 1.75
CA MET A 105 7.44 17.55 2.30
C MET A 105 8.94 17.40 2.55
N TRP A 106 9.31 16.74 3.65
CA TRP A 106 10.69 16.53 4.09
C TRP A 106 10.91 15.13 4.66
N LEU A 107 12.16 14.65 4.64
CA LEU A 107 12.55 13.34 5.17
C LEU A 107 12.73 13.41 6.68
N THR A 108 12.12 12.46 7.41
CA THR A 108 12.26 12.37 8.87
C THR A 108 13.62 11.89 9.33
N ASP A 109 14.39 11.26 8.44
CA ASP A 109 15.65 10.58 8.72
C ASP A 109 16.71 10.97 7.67
N PRO A 110 18.00 11.15 8.05
CA PRO A 110 19.04 11.59 7.12
C PRO A 110 19.23 10.67 5.91
N HIS A 111 19.66 11.21 4.76
CA HIS A 111 19.88 10.43 3.54
C HIS A 111 20.85 9.25 3.75
N PRO A 112 20.71 8.16 2.97
CA PRO A 112 21.67 7.06 2.98
C PRO A 112 23.10 7.52 2.70
N GLN A 113 24.08 6.81 3.26
CA GLN A 113 25.47 6.88 2.82
C GLN A 113 25.69 6.02 1.57
N LEU A 114 26.84 6.19 0.89
CA LEU A 114 27.15 5.46 -0.36
C LEU A 114 27.28 3.93 -0.19
N LEU A 115 27.50 3.45 1.04
CA LEU A 115 27.51 2.02 1.39
C LEU A 115 26.15 1.50 1.88
N ASP A 116 25.19 2.41 2.15
CA ASP A 116 23.81 2.00 2.42
C ASP A 116 23.17 1.55 1.10
N ARG A 117 22.32 0.53 1.20
CA ARG A 117 21.60 -0.02 0.04
C ARG A 117 20.43 0.90 -0.32
N VAL A 118 19.49 0.40 -1.13
CA VAL A 118 18.13 0.96 -1.15
C VAL A 118 17.56 0.90 0.27
N VAL A 119 17.31 2.07 0.87
CA VAL A 119 16.76 2.21 2.23
C VAL A 119 15.39 2.89 2.17
N GLN A 120 14.56 2.66 3.19
CA GLN A 120 13.33 3.43 3.37
C GLN A 120 13.60 4.69 4.21
N ARG A 121 12.80 5.74 3.94
CA ARG A 121 12.81 7.01 4.67
C ARG A 121 11.38 7.47 4.91
N GLY A 122 11.08 7.86 6.15
CA GLY A 122 9.80 8.48 6.46
C GLY A 122 9.70 9.86 5.84
N VAL A 123 8.47 10.29 5.52
CA VAL A 123 8.18 11.58 4.93
C VAL A 123 7.12 12.30 5.77
N CYS A 124 7.40 13.53 6.15
CA CYS A 124 6.47 14.42 6.85
C CYS A 124 6.10 15.59 5.95
N GLY A 125 4.86 16.08 6.05
CA GLY A 125 4.42 17.33 5.43
C GLY A 125 4.09 18.39 6.48
N SER A 126 4.56 19.62 6.25
CA SER A 126 4.44 20.73 7.19
C SER A 126 3.19 21.58 6.94
N TRP A 127 2.44 21.92 7.99
CA TRP A 127 1.25 22.75 7.90
C TRP A 127 1.06 23.65 9.12
N SER A 128 0.65 24.91 8.92
CA SER A 128 0.20 25.80 10.01
C SER A 128 1.21 26.00 11.16
N GLY A 129 2.51 25.87 10.90
CA GLY A 129 3.59 25.98 11.89
C GLY A 129 3.97 24.67 12.60
N ASP A 130 3.30 23.56 12.28
CA ASP A 130 3.72 22.21 12.69
C ASP A 130 4.43 21.51 11.52
N CYS A 131 5.58 20.91 11.83
CA CYS A 131 6.47 20.28 10.87
C CYS A 131 5.98 18.91 10.37
N CYS A 132 5.08 18.22 11.07
CA CYS A 132 4.57 16.91 10.62
C CYS A 132 3.06 16.74 10.88
N SER A 133 2.27 17.74 10.49
CA SER A 133 0.80 17.69 10.61
C SER A 133 0.16 16.55 9.84
N PHE A 134 0.85 16.03 8.83
CA PHE A 134 0.52 14.73 8.25
C PHE A 134 1.80 13.97 7.91
N ARG A 135 1.83 12.69 8.27
CA ARG A 135 2.89 11.75 7.89
C ARG A 135 2.47 11.04 6.61
N GLN A 136 3.36 10.98 5.63
CA GLN A 136 3.15 10.36 4.33
C GLN A 136 3.68 8.92 4.30
N ASN A 137 3.36 8.20 3.23
CA ASN A 137 3.93 6.87 2.99
C ASN A 137 5.48 6.97 2.90
N PRO A 138 6.25 6.08 3.54
CA PRO A 138 7.70 6.04 3.37
C PRO A 138 8.11 5.82 1.92
N ILE A 139 9.14 6.53 1.48
CA ILE A 139 9.73 6.38 0.14
C ILE A 139 11.02 5.56 0.24
N HIS A 140 11.48 5.03 -0.90
CA HIS A 140 12.81 4.43 -0.96
C HIS A 140 13.82 5.44 -1.50
N VAL A 141 15.04 5.44 -0.94
CA VAL A 141 16.12 6.35 -1.29
C VAL A 141 17.40 5.54 -1.47
N LYS A 142 18.26 5.93 -2.41
CA LYS A 142 19.62 5.39 -2.56
C LYS A 142 20.60 6.52 -2.84
N ALA A 143 21.80 6.43 -2.26
CA ALA A 143 22.93 7.32 -2.53
C ALA A 143 23.72 6.83 -3.75
N CYS A 144 24.17 7.77 -4.59
CA CYS A 144 24.80 7.45 -5.86
C CYS A 144 26.21 8.05 -6.00
N TYR A 145 27.09 7.32 -6.70
CA TYR A 145 28.40 7.82 -7.11
C TYR A 145 28.23 9.08 -7.97
N GLY A 146 28.86 10.18 -7.55
CA GLY A 146 28.59 11.51 -8.10
C GLY A 146 27.86 12.47 -7.15
N ASN A 147 27.58 12.05 -5.90
CA ASN A 147 26.99 12.88 -4.85
C ASN A 147 25.58 13.39 -5.19
N TYR A 148 24.72 12.48 -5.61
CA TYR A 148 23.28 12.68 -5.77
C TYR A 148 22.49 11.52 -5.18
N TYR A 149 21.18 11.69 -5.08
CA TYR A 149 20.25 10.70 -4.55
C TYR A 149 19.15 10.40 -5.56
N VAL A 150 18.75 9.13 -5.62
CA VAL A 150 17.57 8.69 -6.36
C VAL A 150 16.47 8.28 -5.39
N TYR A 151 15.23 8.62 -5.75
CA TYR A 151 14.04 8.46 -4.93
C TYR A 151 12.99 7.61 -5.67
N LYS A 152 12.47 6.57 -5.01
CA LYS A 152 11.30 5.80 -5.48
C LYS A 152 10.06 6.34 -4.78
N PHE A 153 9.49 7.40 -5.35
CA PHE A 153 8.27 8.03 -4.87
C PHE A 153 7.07 7.08 -4.95
N VAL A 154 6.11 7.28 -4.05
CA VAL A 154 4.85 6.51 -3.98
C VAL A 154 3.68 7.50 -3.89
N PRO A 155 2.45 7.10 -4.26
CA PRO A 155 1.28 7.98 -4.16
C PRO A 155 1.07 8.53 -2.74
N ALA A 156 0.82 9.83 -2.65
CA ALA A 156 0.55 10.51 -1.39
C ALA A 156 -0.76 10.01 -0.75
N ILE A 157 -0.77 10.00 0.59
CA ILE A 157 -1.97 9.79 1.40
C ILE A 157 -2.86 11.03 1.27
N ASN A 158 -4.14 10.81 0.94
CA ASN A 158 -5.14 11.87 0.75
C ASN A 158 -5.65 12.44 2.10
N SER A 159 -4.78 13.12 2.84
CA SER A 159 -5.10 13.86 4.06
C SER A 159 -5.51 15.31 3.74
N SER A 160 -6.74 15.52 3.28
CA SER A 160 -7.28 16.88 3.03
C SER A 160 -7.56 17.62 4.34
N PRO A 161 -7.08 18.88 4.55
CA PRO A 161 -7.20 19.60 5.84
C PRO A 161 -8.61 19.99 6.31
N LEU A 162 -9.68 19.58 5.60
CA LEU A 162 -11.06 19.98 5.91
C LEU A 162 -11.75 19.12 6.98
N ASP A 163 -11.22 17.93 7.30
CA ASP A 163 -11.76 17.07 8.35
C ASP A 163 -11.31 17.52 9.77
N ARG A 164 -11.69 18.75 10.15
CA ARG A 164 -11.86 19.09 11.58
C ARG A 164 -13.27 18.69 12.03
N PRO A 165 -13.45 18.10 13.22
CA PRO A 165 -14.77 17.78 13.75
C PRO A 165 -15.52 19.05 14.16
N GLY A 166 -16.20 19.69 13.19
CA GLY A 166 -17.18 20.73 13.47
C GLY A 166 -18.37 20.15 14.25
N ASN A 167 -18.97 20.95 15.14
CA ASN A 167 -20.13 20.56 15.96
C ASN A 167 -21.43 20.44 15.13
N GLY A 168 -21.46 19.50 14.19
CA GLY A 168 -22.68 19.00 13.57
C GLY A 168 -23.22 17.81 14.35
N VAL A 169 -24.44 17.91 14.89
CA VAL A 169 -25.13 16.78 15.53
C VAL A 169 -25.61 15.81 14.45
N VAL A 170 -24.69 15.00 13.93
CA VAL A 170 -25.00 13.91 13.00
C VAL A 170 -25.75 12.82 13.78
N ARG A 171 -27.07 12.76 13.59
CA ARG A 171 -27.87 11.60 13.99
C ARG A 171 -27.42 10.38 13.17
N VAL A 172 -26.53 9.57 13.74
CA VAL A 172 -26.08 8.30 13.15
C VAL A 172 -27.26 7.33 13.09
N GLY A 173 -27.78 7.08 11.89
CA GLY A 173 -28.75 6.03 11.60
C GLY A 173 -28.06 4.75 11.11
N ALA A 174 -28.60 3.59 11.51
CA ALA A 174 -28.08 2.23 11.31
C ALA A 174 -26.71 1.97 11.99
N LYS A 175 -26.59 1.11 13.02
CA LYS A 175 -26.91 -0.33 13.13
C LYS A 175 -25.98 -1.30 12.39
N ALA A 176 -25.19 -0.85 11.42
CA ALA A 176 -24.21 -1.71 10.76
C ALA A 176 -23.13 -2.19 11.74
N ARG A 177 -23.05 -3.50 11.99
CA ARG A 177 -22.01 -4.12 12.83
C ARG A 177 -21.15 -5.05 11.99
N ALA A 178 -19.93 -4.62 11.70
CA ALA A 178 -18.95 -5.41 10.96
C ALA A 178 -18.08 -6.24 11.91
N SER A 179 -17.74 -7.46 11.49
CA SER A 179 -16.83 -8.37 12.18
C SER A 179 -15.87 -9.04 11.20
N MET A 180 -14.69 -9.41 11.67
CA MET A 180 -13.59 -9.94 10.88
C MET A 180 -13.00 -11.16 11.61
N SER A 181 -12.81 -12.25 10.87
CA SER A 181 -12.32 -13.51 11.39
C SER A 181 -11.28 -14.11 10.44
N LEU A 182 -10.22 -14.66 11.02
CA LEU A 182 -9.27 -15.52 10.32
C LEU A 182 -9.81 -16.97 10.39
N TYR A 183 -9.65 -17.74 9.31
CA TYR A 183 -10.18 -19.10 9.18
C TYR A 183 -9.07 -20.12 8.92
N LEU A 184 -9.26 -21.32 9.46
CA LEU A 184 -8.40 -22.49 9.29
C LEU A 184 -8.48 -23.08 7.86
N ASN A 185 -9.59 -22.83 7.15
CA ASN A 185 -9.90 -23.48 5.88
C ASN A 185 -10.40 -22.51 4.80
N SER A 186 -10.24 -22.91 3.54
CA SER A 186 -10.66 -22.16 2.35
C SER A 186 -12.17 -22.04 2.17
N ASN A 187 -12.96 -22.71 3.02
CA ASN A 187 -14.42 -22.71 2.95
C ASN A 187 -15.02 -21.68 3.93
N TYR A 188 -14.19 -21.05 4.77
CA TYR A 188 -14.58 -20.07 5.78
C TYR A 188 -15.65 -20.61 6.75
N THR A 189 -15.51 -21.87 7.18
CA THR A 189 -16.42 -22.51 8.15
C THR A 189 -15.83 -22.58 9.56
N GLU A 190 -14.51 -22.75 9.67
CA GLU A 190 -13.79 -22.92 10.95
C GLU A 190 -12.92 -21.70 11.25
N PRO A 191 -13.40 -20.74 12.06
CA PRO A 191 -12.58 -19.60 12.47
C PRO A 191 -11.52 -20.02 13.51
N TYR A 192 -10.39 -19.32 13.55
CA TYR A 192 -9.46 -19.43 14.67
C TYR A 192 -10.12 -18.92 15.98
N PRO A 193 -9.75 -19.47 17.15
CA PRO A 193 -10.21 -18.95 18.43
C PRO A 193 -9.71 -17.51 18.65
N ALA A 194 -10.48 -16.71 19.37
CA ALA A 194 -10.11 -15.33 19.69
C ALA A 194 -8.87 -15.29 20.60
N GLY A 195 -7.77 -14.70 20.10
CA GLY A 195 -6.51 -14.58 20.83
C GLY A 195 -5.30 -14.54 19.89
N ARG A 196 -4.13 -14.90 20.42
CA ARG A 196 -2.89 -15.08 19.65
C ARG A 196 -3.02 -16.31 18.74
N VAL A 197 -2.80 -16.13 17.45
CA VAL A 197 -2.72 -17.22 16.46
C VAL A 197 -1.26 -17.39 16.04
N THR A 198 -0.79 -18.63 15.87
CA THR A 198 0.60 -18.91 15.45
C THR A 198 0.60 -19.72 14.16
N LEU A 199 1.29 -19.24 13.12
CA LEU A 199 1.29 -19.85 11.78
C LEU A 199 2.69 -19.87 11.15
N PRO A 200 3.01 -20.89 10.34
CA PRO A 200 4.26 -20.92 9.60
C PRO A 200 4.27 -19.90 8.46
N VAL A 201 5.44 -19.31 8.21
CA VAL A 201 5.67 -18.45 7.05
C VAL A 201 5.34 -19.21 5.77
N GLY A 202 4.58 -18.58 4.87
CA GLY A 202 4.03 -19.20 3.67
C GLY A 202 2.64 -19.84 3.84
N SER A 203 2.04 -19.84 5.04
CA SER A 203 0.63 -20.22 5.23
C SER A 203 -0.33 -19.29 4.48
N THR A 204 -1.38 -19.86 3.89
CA THR A 204 -2.52 -19.09 3.37
C THR A 204 -3.39 -18.61 4.53
N LEU A 205 -3.50 -17.28 4.69
CA LEU A 205 -4.47 -16.62 5.56
C LEU A 205 -5.82 -16.57 4.83
N HIS A 206 -6.81 -17.31 5.32
CA HIS A 206 -8.20 -17.17 4.85
C HIS A 206 -8.93 -16.16 5.73
N VAL A 207 -9.21 -14.97 5.21
CA VAL A 207 -9.83 -13.88 5.98
C VAL A 207 -11.25 -13.64 5.50
N GLY A 208 -12.21 -13.79 6.42
CA GLY A 208 -13.61 -13.48 6.18
C GLY A 208 -14.04 -12.23 6.96
N VAL A 209 -14.81 -11.38 6.30
CA VAL A 209 -15.53 -10.25 6.88
C VAL A 209 -17.02 -10.48 6.71
N SER A 210 -17.80 -10.21 7.75
CA SER A 210 -19.26 -10.22 7.72
C SER A 210 -19.80 -8.93 8.32
N VAL A 211 -20.86 -8.38 7.71
CA VAL A 211 -21.59 -7.23 8.24
C VAL A 211 -23.02 -7.64 8.59
N GLU A 212 -23.40 -7.40 9.83
CA GLU A 212 -24.79 -7.42 10.30
C GLU A 212 -25.41 -6.05 9.95
N GLU A 213 -26.35 -6.01 9.02
CA GLU A 213 -27.09 -4.80 8.64
C GLU A 213 -28.58 -5.12 8.41
N SER A 214 -29.44 -4.23 8.90
CA SER A 214 -30.90 -4.26 8.77
C SER A 214 -31.41 -4.11 7.32
N GLU A 215 -30.78 -3.29 6.48
CA GLU A 215 -31.15 -3.09 5.07
C GLU A 215 -30.33 -4.01 4.11
N ALA A 216 -30.28 -5.31 4.42
CA ALA A 216 -29.43 -6.29 3.73
C ALA A 216 -29.63 -6.41 2.20
N GLU A 217 -30.83 -6.12 1.68
CA GLU A 217 -31.13 -6.16 0.23
C GLU A 217 -30.66 -4.91 -0.54
N ARG A 218 -30.09 -3.92 0.14
CA ARG A 218 -29.71 -2.64 -0.46
C ARG A 218 -28.22 -2.35 -0.39
N TYR A 219 -27.52 -2.91 0.60
CA TYR A 219 -26.10 -2.65 0.82
C TYR A 219 -25.25 -3.90 0.62
N VAL A 220 -24.16 -3.75 -0.13
CA VAL A 220 -23.09 -4.75 -0.24
C VAL A 220 -21.81 -4.20 0.37
N VAL A 221 -21.02 -5.06 1.04
CA VAL A 221 -19.74 -4.66 1.64
C VAL A 221 -18.62 -4.70 0.61
N VAL A 222 -17.81 -3.65 0.58
CA VAL A 222 -16.65 -3.52 -0.31
C VAL A 222 -15.38 -3.38 0.53
N LEU A 223 -14.37 -4.20 0.21
CA LEU A 223 -13.01 -4.08 0.74
C LEU A 223 -12.33 -2.84 0.13
N ASP A 224 -12.12 -1.77 0.91
CA ASP A 224 -11.45 -0.56 0.43
C ASP A 224 -9.92 -0.68 0.52
N ASN A 225 -9.41 -1.02 1.70
CA ASN A 225 -7.98 -1.26 1.95
C ASN A 225 -7.82 -2.40 2.97
N TYR A 226 -6.79 -3.22 2.80
CA TYR A 226 -6.41 -4.26 3.74
C TYR A 226 -4.88 -4.32 3.85
N TYR A 227 -4.36 -4.20 5.06
CA TYR A 227 -2.92 -4.03 5.31
C TYR A 227 -2.46 -4.64 6.64
N ALA A 228 -1.16 -4.92 6.76
CA ALA A 228 -0.54 -5.41 7.99
C ALA A 228 0.34 -4.35 8.67
N THR A 229 0.54 -4.48 9.98
CA THR A 229 1.45 -3.68 10.84
C THR A 229 2.08 -4.59 11.92
N GLU A 230 3.03 -4.07 12.68
CA GLU A 230 3.68 -4.75 13.82
C GLU A 230 3.04 -4.44 15.18
N SER A 231 1.94 -3.67 15.22
CA SER A 231 1.28 -3.26 16.46
C SER A 231 -0.25 -3.24 16.32
N PRO A 232 -1.02 -3.35 17.42
CA PRO A 232 -2.48 -3.35 17.36
C PRO A 232 -3.08 -2.00 16.90
N SER A 233 -2.25 -0.95 16.76
CA SER A 233 -2.68 0.34 16.23
C SER A 233 -2.77 0.29 14.71
N PRO A 234 -3.96 0.55 14.11
CA PRO A 234 -4.08 0.65 12.65
C PRO A 234 -3.32 1.84 12.08
N ASP A 235 -2.97 2.82 12.92
CA ASP A 235 -2.33 4.04 12.49
C ASP A 235 -0.79 4.03 12.53
N ASP A 236 -0.22 2.95 13.04
CA ASP A 236 1.22 2.74 13.08
C ASP A 236 1.86 2.64 11.69
N LEU A 237 3.18 2.76 11.61
CA LEU A 237 3.98 2.47 10.42
C LEU A 237 5.11 1.49 10.78
N PRO A 238 5.51 0.59 9.86
CA PRO A 238 5.07 0.45 8.47
C PRO A 238 3.68 -0.19 8.28
N ARG A 239 2.98 0.18 7.19
CA ARG A 239 1.71 -0.43 6.76
C ARG A 239 1.92 -1.20 5.45
N PHE A 240 1.76 -2.53 5.48
CA PHE A 240 1.97 -3.40 4.33
C PHE A 240 0.64 -3.68 3.61
N TYR A 241 0.33 -2.87 2.58
CA TYR A 241 -0.93 -2.97 1.84
C TYR A 241 -1.00 -4.21 0.94
N ILE A 242 -1.88 -5.15 1.31
CA ILE A 242 -2.22 -6.36 0.56
C ILE A 242 -3.34 -6.04 -0.46
N ILE A 243 -4.31 -5.22 -0.05
CA ILE A 243 -5.32 -4.59 -0.92
C ILE A 243 -5.24 -3.07 -0.69
N GLN A 244 -5.15 -2.29 -1.77
CA GLN A 244 -5.18 -0.83 -1.73
C GLN A 244 -6.16 -0.31 -2.77
N HIS A 245 -7.02 0.64 -2.40
CA HIS A 245 -8.03 1.23 -3.29
C HIS A 245 -8.85 0.17 -4.07
N ARG A 246 -9.38 -0.83 -3.37
CA ARG A 246 -10.19 -1.95 -3.92
C ARG A 246 -9.45 -2.85 -4.92
N SER A 247 -8.13 -2.75 -5.00
CA SER A 247 -7.26 -3.45 -5.95
C SER A 247 -6.16 -4.21 -5.21
N VAL A 248 -5.77 -5.40 -5.70
CA VAL A 248 -4.68 -6.19 -5.10
C VAL A 248 -3.33 -5.57 -5.47
N THR A 249 -2.42 -5.47 -4.49
CA THR A 249 -1.06 -5.00 -4.71
C THR A 249 -0.26 -6.05 -5.49
N LEU A 250 0.29 -5.70 -6.66
CA LEU A 250 0.98 -6.61 -7.60
C LEU A 250 2.12 -7.46 -7.01
N LEU A 251 2.65 -7.08 -5.85
CA LEU A 251 3.74 -7.78 -5.15
C LEU A 251 3.27 -8.95 -4.27
N ILE A 252 1.96 -9.13 -4.07
CA ILE A 252 1.41 -10.04 -3.06
C ILE A 252 0.38 -10.97 -3.71
N SER A 253 0.54 -12.28 -3.50
CA SER A 253 -0.42 -13.30 -3.89
C SER A 253 -1.65 -13.27 -2.96
N CYS A 254 -2.59 -12.37 -3.28
CA CYS A 254 -3.89 -12.24 -2.63
C CYS A 254 -5.01 -12.48 -3.66
N LEU A 255 -5.84 -13.49 -3.42
CA LEU A 255 -7.02 -13.83 -4.20
C LEU A 255 -8.26 -13.29 -3.48
N VAL A 256 -8.92 -12.30 -4.07
CA VAL A 256 -10.23 -11.82 -3.58
C VAL A 256 -11.31 -12.73 -4.16
N GLU A 257 -12.04 -13.41 -3.27
CA GLU A 257 -13.00 -14.46 -3.62
C GLU A 257 -14.45 -13.95 -3.51
N GLU A 258 -14.71 -12.99 -2.62
CA GLU A 258 -16.00 -12.33 -2.46
C GLU A 258 -15.78 -10.85 -2.03
N SER A 259 -16.32 -9.88 -2.78
CA SER A 259 -16.27 -8.45 -2.43
C SER A 259 -17.23 -7.65 -3.31
N GLY A 260 -18.05 -6.76 -2.73
CA GLY A 260 -19.01 -5.94 -3.47
C GLY A 260 -20.22 -6.68 -4.04
N SER A 261 -20.45 -7.93 -3.60
CA SER A 261 -21.52 -8.82 -4.08
C SER A 261 -22.52 -9.26 -3.01
N SER A 262 -22.20 -9.10 -1.72
CA SER A 262 -23.07 -9.50 -0.59
C SER A 262 -22.73 -8.66 0.66
N LEU A 263 -23.29 -9.00 1.84
CA LEU A 263 -22.85 -8.48 3.15
C LEU A 263 -21.60 -9.20 3.71
N ARG A 264 -20.96 -10.05 2.91
CA ARG A 264 -19.70 -10.73 3.24
C ARG A 264 -18.61 -10.34 2.26
N ALA A 265 -17.38 -10.33 2.74
CA ALA A 265 -16.20 -10.28 1.90
C ALA A 265 -15.20 -11.34 2.33
N ARG A 266 -14.50 -11.93 1.36
CA ARG A 266 -13.57 -13.04 1.55
C ARG A 266 -12.37 -12.87 0.63
N PHE A 267 -11.19 -13.13 1.18
CA PHE A 267 -9.98 -13.23 0.41
C PHE A 267 -9.00 -14.19 1.09
N SER A 268 -8.15 -14.80 0.27
CA SER A 268 -7.03 -15.61 0.71
C SER A 268 -5.71 -14.92 0.33
N ALA A 269 -4.77 -14.81 1.28
CA ALA A 269 -3.47 -14.17 1.05
C ALA A 269 -2.35 -14.97 1.73
N LEU A 270 -1.15 -15.03 1.15
CA LEU A 270 -0.02 -15.69 1.82
C LEU A 270 0.54 -14.83 2.96
N LEU A 271 0.85 -15.47 4.09
CA LEU A 271 1.60 -14.91 5.20
C LEU A 271 3.09 -14.85 4.82
N PHE A 272 3.59 -13.66 4.51
CA PHE A 272 5.01 -13.41 4.23
C PHE A 272 5.67 -12.64 5.39
N LEU A 273 6.96 -12.86 5.62
CA LEU A 273 7.78 -11.99 6.46
C LEU A 273 8.26 -10.79 5.64
N TYR A 274 8.30 -9.62 6.29
CA TYR A 274 8.99 -8.44 5.77
C TYR A 274 10.22 -8.14 6.65
N GLN A 275 11.34 -7.79 6.02
CA GLN A 275 12.67 -7.52 6.62
C GLN A 275 13.29 -8.61 7.54
N GLY A 276 12.54 -9.63 7.98
CA GLY A 276 13.07 -10.81 8.66
C GLY A 276 13.15 -10.71 10.19
N ASP A 277 12.49 -9.73 10.83
CA ASP A 277 12.34 -9.69 12.28
C ASP A 277 11.09 -10.48 12.74
N TYR A 278 11.16 -11.09 13.91
CA TYR A 278 10.32 -12.21 14.35
C TYR A 278 9.14 -11.74 15.22
N ARG A 279 8.33 -10.81 14.71
CA ARG A 279 7.32 -10.08 15.50
C ARG A 279 5.89 -10.52 15.24
N ASP A 280 5.01 -10.13 16.17
CA ASP A 280 3.58 -10.33 16.08
C ASP A 280 2.96 -9.38 15.05
N VAL A 281 2.29 -9.96 14.05
CA VAL A 281 1.65 -9.20 12.96
C VAL A 281 0.19 -8.91 13.31
N PHE A 282 -0.26 -7.68 13.03
CA PHE A 282 -1.65 -7.26 13.13
C PHE A 282 -2.18 -6.93 11.74
N LEU A 283 -3.43 -7.29 11.49
CA LEU A 283 -4.08 -7.18 10.18
C LEU A 283 -5.28 -6.24 10.28
N HIS A 284 -5.31 -5.22 9.43
CA HIS A 284 -6.27 -4.12 9.47
C HIS A 284 -7.10 -4.05 8.20
N CYS A 285 -8.42 -3.95 8.34
CA CYS A 285 -9.37 -3.94 7.23
C CYS A 285 -10.26 -2.69 7.26
N SER A 286 -10.19 -1.90 6.18
CA SER A 286 -11.04 -0.75 5.90
C SER A 286 -12.14 -1.15 4.92
N LEU A 287 -13.39 -0.85 5.26
CA LEU A 287 -14.59 -1.36 4.61
C LEU A 287 -15.57 -0.21 4.34
N SER A 288 -16.37 -0.33 3.28
CA SER A 288 -17.55 0.52 3.10
C SER A 288 -18.76 -0.25 2.58
N LEU A 289 -19.95 0.22 2.96
CA LEU A 289 -21.23 -0.23 2.43
C LEU A 289 -21.56 0.56 1.16
N CYS A 290 -21.77 -0.15 0.06
CA CYS A 290 -22.18 0.41 -1.23
C CYS A 290 -23.67 0.17 -1.48
N ASP A 291 -24.41 1.22 -1.84
CA ASP A 291 -25.83 1.14 -2.18
C ASP A 291 -25.99 0.65 -3.63
N GLN A 292 -26.36 -0.63 -3.79
CA GLN A 292 -26.46 -1.28 -5.10
C GLN A 292 -27.61 -0.73 -5.97
N ARG A 293 -28.57 0.01 -5.37
CA ARG A 293 -29.65 0.69 -6.11
C ARG A 293 -29.25 2.07 -6.61
N ARG A 294 -28.11 2.61 -6.18
CA ARG A 294 -27.63 3.97 -6.54
C ARG A 294 -26.29 4.01 -7.25
N SER A 295 -25.51 2.93 -7.20
CA SER A 295 -24.15 2.88 -7.77
C SER A 295 -23.73 1.46 -8.13
N SER A 296 -22.90 1.31 -9.16
CA SER A 296 -22.19 0.06 -9.41
C SER A 296 -21.19 -0.19 -8.27
N CYS A 297 -21.34 -1.32 -7.59
CA CYS A 297 -20.51 -1.67 -6.42
C CYS A 297 -19.29 -2.55 -6.77
N SER A 298 -19.26 -3.13 -7.96
CA SER A 298 -18.07 -3.78 -8.53
C SER A 298 -17.07 -2.76 -9.10
N PRO A 299 -15.76 -3.03 -9.06
CA PRO A 299 -14.75 -2.19 -9.68
C PRO A 299 -14.84 -2.31 -11.22
N VAL A 300 -15.38 -1.28 -11.87
CA VAL A 300 -15.44 -1.22 -13.34
C VAL A 300 -14.06 -0.87 -13.89
N CYS A 301 -13.32 -1.88 -14.32
CA CYS A 301 -11.98 -1.76 -14.94
C CYS A 301 -12.02 -1.11 -16.34
N SER A 302 -12.43 0.16 -16.42
CA SER A 302 -12.52 0.93 -17.66
C SER A 302 -11.46 2.03 -17.73
N ARG A 303 -10.83 2.20 -18.89
CA ARG A 303 -9.73 3.16 -19.15
C ARG A 303 -10.15 4.65 -19.15
N ARG A 304 -11.32 5.00 -18.62
CA ARG A 304 -11.77 6.39 -18.41
C ARG A 304 -12.29 6.56 -16.98
N ARG A 305 -11.57 7.33 -16.16
CA ARG A 305 -11.89 7.62 -14.76
C ARG A 305 -13.06 8.60 -14.64
N SER A 306 -14.29 8.09 -14.75
CA SER A 306 -15.49 8.87 -14.44
C SER A 306 -15.46 9.31 -12.97
N ARG A 307 -15.79 10.57 -12.68
CA ARG A 307 -15.86 11.11 -11.31
C ARG A 307 -17.19 10.72 -10.63
N SER A 308 -17.46 9.42 -10.48
CA SER A 308 -18.55 8.95 -9.62
C SER A 308 -18.10 9.01 -8.16
N VAL A 309 -18.59 10.01 -7.41
CA VAL A 309 -18.45 10.03 -5.94
C VAL A 309 -19.35 8.93 -5.39
N SER A 310 -18.75 7.77 -5.08
CA SER A 310 -19.43 6.69 -4.37
C SER A 310 -19.94 7.23 -3.03
N LYS A 311 -21.26 7.31 -2.85
CA LYS A 311 -21.89 7.57 -1.55
C LYS A 311 -21.86 6.32 -0.66
N SER A 312 -20.69 5.69 -0.57
CA SER A 312 -20.45 4.48 0.20
C SER A 312 -20.09 4.84 1.64
N ILE A 313 -20.85 4.32 2.60
CA ILE A 313 -20.68 4.63 4.02
C ILE A 313 -19.46 3.84 4.52
N ARG A 314 -18.40 4.53 4.97
CA ARG A 314 -17.25 3.87 5.60
C ARG A 314 -17.67 3.28 6.94
N LEU A 315 -17.32 2.02 7.15
CA LEU A 315 -17.51 1.32 8.42
C LEU A 315 -16.31 1.57 9.34
N LYS A 316 -16.46 1.27 10.64
CA LYS A 316 -15.34 1.28 11.58
C LYS A 316 -14.28 0.28 11.10
N LEU A 317 -13.01 0.69 11.09
CA LEU A 317 -11.89 -0.18 10.75
C LEU A 317 -11.84 -1.37 11.72
N LEU A 318 -11.57 -2.55 11.17
CA LEU A 318 -11.43 -3.81 11.92
C LEU A 318 -9.95 -4.18 12.02
N THR A 319 -9.57 -4.75 13.16
CA THR A 319 -8.21 -5.24 13.46
C THR A 319 -8.31 -6.68 13.95
N ILE A 320 -7.41 -7.55 13.47
CA ILE A 320 -7.24 -8.91 13.98
C ILE A 320 -5.74 -9.23 14.17
N GLY A 321 -5.41 -9.86 15.29
CA GLY A 321 -4.05 -10.15 15.74
C GLY A 321 -3.96 -10.24 17.28
N PRO A 322 -2.79 -10.58 17.85
CA PRO A 322 -1.53 -10.83 17.17
C PRO A 322 -1.50 -12.17 16.42
N ILE A 323 -0.85 -12.18 15.25
CA ILE A 323 -0.48 -13.38 14.51
C ILE A 323 1.03 -13.55 14.60
N THR A 324 1.47 -14.55 15.35
CA THR A 324 2.87 -14.89 15.53
C THR A 324 3.34 -15.76 14.36
N CYS A 325 4.29 -15.27 13.57
CA CYS A 325 4.95 -16.08 12.56
C CYS A 325 5.92 -17.07 13.22
N ASN A 326 5.88 -18.35 12.86
CA ASN A 326 6.95 -19.30 13.18
C ASN A 326 7.69 -19.76 11.93
N ILE A 327 8.98 -20.07 12.07
CA ILE A 327 9.74 -20.76 11.02
C ILE A 327 9.79 -22.24 11.40
N PRO A 328 9.39 -23.18 10.53
CA PRO A 328 9.55 -24.60 10.80
C PRO A 328 11.05 -24.94 10.85
N TYR A 329 11.52 -25.40 12.02
CA TYR A 329 12.93 -25.68 12.32
C TYR A 329 13.49 -26.90 11.54
N ARG A 330 13.55 -26.84 10.20
CA ARG A 330 14.05 -27.91 9.31
C ARG A 330 14.78 -27.41 8.05
N LEU A 331 15.48 -26.28 8.10
CA LEU A 331 16.42 -25.84 7.06
C LEU A 331 17.74 -25.28 7.64
N TRP A 332 18.36 -26.05 8.54
CA TRP A 332 19.76 -25.88 8.97
C TRP A 332 20.38 -27.27 9.15
N ALA A 333 20.81 -27.88 8.04
CA ALA A 333 21.57 -29.13 7.95
C ALA A 333 22.28 -29.17 6.59
#